data_AF-A0A1C5AL47-F1
#
_entry.id   AF-A0A1C5AL47-F1
#
_cell.length_a   1.000
_cell.length_b   1.000
_cell.length_c   1.000
_cell.angle_alpha   90.00
_cell.angle_beta   90.00
_cell.angle_gamma   90.00
#
_symmetry.space_group_name_H-M   'P 1'
#
loop_
_entity.id
_entity.type
_entity.pdbx_description
1 polymer ?
#
loop_
_entity_poly.entity_id
_entity_poly.type
_entity_poly.pdbx_seq_one_letter_code
_entity_poly.pdbx_strand_id
1 'polypeptide(L)' 'MSVDAVVRPDQVTLGVLISRVSREEVDAAVEVCGVRERRSDGKLPAHVAVYLTLGLALFPDDDYTEVAARVTG' A
#
# COMPACT_ATOMS: atom_id res chain seq x y z
N MET A 1 -4.28 -12.52 21.51
CA MET A 1 -5.55 -12.16 20.85
C MET A 1 -5.45 -10.69 20.49
N SER A 2 -5.05 -10.37 19.27
CA SER A 2 -4.98 -8.97 18.84
C SER A 2 -6.40 -8.48 18.66
N VAL A 3 -6.78 -7.44 19.39
CA VAL A 3 -8.05 -6.76 19.15
C VAL A 3 -7.92 -6.13 17.77
N ASP A 4 -8.71 -6.61 16.83
CA ASP A 4 -8.77 -6.09 15.47
C ASP A 4 -9.36 -4.66 15.56
N ALA A 5 -8.49 -3.68 15.80
CA ALA A 5 -8.91 -2.30 15.97
C ALA A 5 -9.64 -1.86 14.71
N VAL A 6 -10.88 -1.40 14.86
CA VAL A 6 -11.67 -0.88 13.75
C VAL A 6 -10.97 0.37 13.21
N VAL A 7 -10.25 0.21 12.11
CA VAL A 7 -9.57 1.32 11.42
C VAL A 7 -10.62 2.04 10.59
N ARG A 8 -10.80 3.33 10.84
CA ARG A 8 -11.66 4.17 10.00
C ARG A 8 -10.85 4.77 8.84
N PRO A 9 -11.49 5.11 7.69
CA PRO A 9 -10.77 5.65 6.53
C PRO A 9 -9.89 6.86 6.87
N ASP A 10 -10.36 7.74 7.77
CA ASP A 10 -9.61 8.89 8.27
C ASP A 10 -8.36 8.54 9.11
N GLN A 11 -8.15 7.26 9.43
CA GLN A 11 -7.06 6.74 10.26
C GLN A 11 -6.11 5.80 9.49
N VAL A 12 -6.31 5.60 8.18
CA VAL A 12 -5.45 4.72 7.37
C VAL A 12 -4.19 5.48 6.95
N THR A 13 -3.06 5.19 7.59
CA THR A 13 -1.71 5.61 7.15
C THR A 13 -0.97 4.42 6.52
N LEU A 14 0.15 4.64 5.82
CA LEU A 14 0.97 3.51 5.31
C LEU A 14 1.46 2.60 6.43
N GLY A 15 1.80 3.15 7.60
CA GLY A 15 2.17 2.33 8.77
C GLY A 15 1.05 1.40 9.20
N VAL A 16 -0.21 1.86 9.13
CA VAL A 16 -1.38 1.03 9.40
C VAL A 16 -1.57 -0.01 8.30
N LEU A 17 -1.43 0.35 7.03
CA LEU A 17 -1.50 -0.60 5.91
C LEU A 17 -0.44 -1.70 6.04
N ILE A 18 0.81 -1.33 6.33
CA ILE A 18 1.92 -2.28 6.54
C ILE A 18 1.67 -3.18 7.76
N SER A 19 1.03 -2.67 8.81
CA SER A 19 0.68 -3.48 9.98
C SER A 19 -0.41 -4.52 9.71
N ARG A 20 -1.22 -4.30 8.66
CA ARG A 20 -2.34 -5.16 8.26
C ARG A 20 -2.00 -6.09 7.11
N VAL A 21 -1.17 -5.62 6.18
CA VAL A 21 -0.63 -6.37 5.06
C VAL A 21 0.87 -6.13 5.12
N SER A 22 1.60 -7.13 5.60
CA SER A 22 3.05 -7.02 5.79
C SER A 22 3.79 -6.93 4.46
N ARG A 23 5.00 -6.36 4.49
CA ARG A 23 5.88 -6.30 3.30
C ARG A 23 6.20 -7.69 2.76
N GLU A 24 6.30 -8.69 3.61
CA GLU A 24 6.56 -10.09 3.23
C GLU A 24 5.37 -10.70 2.47
N GLU A 25 4.14 -10.44 2.91
CA GLU A 25 2.93 -10.87 2.18
C GLU A 25 2.82 -10.20 0.81
N VAL A 26 3.17 -8.91 0.73
CA VAL A 26 3.21 -8.18 -0.55
C VAL A 26 4.28 -8.76 -1.47
N ASP A 27 5.50 -8.96 -0.98
CA ASP A 27 6.61 -9.50 -1.76
C ASP A 27 6.28 -10.92 -2.27
N ALA A 28 5.66 -11.77 -1.44
CA ALA A 28 5.19 -13.10 -1.84
C ALA A 28 4.08 -13.04 -2.91
N ALA A 29 3.12 -12.11 -2.79
CA ALA A 29 2.09 -11.92 -3.80
C ALA A 29 2.68 -11.43 -5.14
N VAL A 30 3.66 -10.52 -5.08
CA VAL A 30 4.39 -10.04 -6.27
C VAL A 30 5.12 -11.19 -6.96
N GLU A 31 5.78 -12.06 -6.19
CA GLU A 31 6.45 -13.26 -6.69
C GLU A 31 5.47 -14.22 -7.38
N VAL A 32 4.35 -14.56 -6.73
CA VAL A 32 3.32 -15.45 -7.27
C VAL A 32 2.70 -14.89 -8.55
N CYS A 33 2.42 -13.58 -8.59
CA CYS A 33 1.85 -12.95 -9.77
C CYS A 33 2.88 -12.80 -10.92
N GLY A 34 4.17 -13.01 -10.65
CA GLY A 34 5.25 -12.88 -11.63
C GLY A 34 5.42 -11.47 -12.21
N VAL A 35 4.80 -10.46 -11.58
CA VAL A 35 4.88 -9.06 -11.99
C VAL A 35 6.13 -8.44 -11.39
N ARG A 36 6.95 -7.81 -12.23
CA ARG A 36 8.18 -7.14 -11.83
C ARG A 36 8.14 -5.70 -12.28
N GLU A 37 8.95 -4.86 -11.65
CA GLU A 37 9.17 -3.48 -12.04
C GLU A 37 9.59 -3.44 -13.52
N ARG A 38 8.74 -2.88 -14.38
CA ARG A 38 9.05 -2.69 -15.80
C ARG A 38 9.86 -1.43 -16.05
N ARG A 39 9.89 -0.53 -15.08
CA ARG A 39 10.61 0.74 -15.16
C ARG A 39 12.07 0.49 -14.77
N SER A 40 12.96 0.64 -15.74
CA SER A 40 14.38 0.34 -15.59
C SER A 40 15.13 1.25 -14.61
N ASP A 41 14.51 2.36 -14.20
CA ASP A 41 15.08 3.34 -13.29
C ASP A 41 14.93 2.97 -11.80
N GLY A 42 14.18 1.92 -11.45
CA GLY A 42 14.11 1.37 -10.08
C GLY A 42 13.60 2.34 -9.02
N LYS A 43 13.05 3.48 -9.43
CA LYS A 43 12.63 4.56 -8.53
C LYS A 43 11.36 4.23 -7.75
N LEU A 44 10.61 3.22 -8.20
CA LEU A 44 9.37 2.83 -7.56
C LEU A 44 9.34 1.30 -7.41
N PRO A 45 9.73 0.80 -6.22
CA PRO A 45 9.70 -0.62 -5.96
C PRO A 45 8.29 -1.21 -6.08
N ALA A 46 8.18 -2.48 -6.49
CA ALA A 46 6.88 -3.14 -6.69
C ALA A 46 5.97 -3.07 -5.44
N HIS A 47 6.51 -3.30 -4.25
CA HIS A 47 5.75 -3.23 -3.00
C HIS A 47 5.19 -1.82 -2.73
N VAL A 48 5.91 -0.75 -3.12
CA VAL A 48 5.43 0.63 -2.98
C VAL A 48 4.24 0.87 -3.91
N ALA A 49 4.29 0.37 -5.14
CA ALA A 49 3.16 0.48 -6.07
C ALA A 49 1.91 -0.27 -5.57
N VAL A 50 2.09 -1.42 -4.90
CA VAL A 50 0.99 -2.16 -4.27
C VAL A 50 0.35 -1.35 -3.14
N TYR A 51 1.14 -0.79 -2.22
CA TYR A 51 0.59 0.03 -1.13
C TYR A 51 -0.09 1.31 -1.63
N LEU A 52 0.45 1.95 -2.68
CA LEU A 52 -0.20 3.08 -3.33
C LEU A 52 -1.56 2.67 -3.93
N THR A 53 -1.60 1.53 -4.62
CA THR A 53 -2.84 1.01 -5.24
C THR A 53 -3.88 0.68 -4.17
N LEU A 54 -3.46 0.08 -3.06
CA LEU A 54 -4.34 -0.16 -1.90
C LEU A 54 -4.87 1.15 -1.32
N GLY A 55 -4.02 2.17 -1.18
CA GLY A 55 -4.44 3.51 -0.76
C GLY A 55 -5.50 4.10 -1.71
N LEU A 56 -5.27 4.07 -3.02
CA LEU A 56 -6.22 4.59 -4.01
C LEU A 56 -7.56 3.84 -3.99
N ALA A 57 -7.55 2.53 -3.73
CA ALA A 57 -8.77 1.74 -3.60
C ALA A 57 -9.57 2.07 -2.34
N LEU A 58 -8.89 2.47 -1.26
CA LEU A 58 -9.51 2.87 0.00
C LEU A 58 -10.03 4.31 -0.01
N PHE A 59 -9.44 5.17 -0.85
CA PHE A 59 -9.79 6.57 -1.00
C PHE A 59 -10.12 6.90 -2.47
N PRO A 60 -11.22 6.36 -3.01
CA PRO A 60 -11.54 6.51 -4.44
C PRO A 60 -11.90 7.95 -4.85
N ASP A 61 -12.28 8.80 -3.89
CA ASP A 61 -12.69 10.18 -4.12
C ASP A 61 -11.53 11.18 -3.99
N ASP A 62 -10.41 10.77 -3.39
CA ASP A 62 -9.22 11.60 -3.20
C ASP A 62 -8.32 11.51 -4.43
N ASP A 63 -7.63 12.61 -4.77
CA ASP A 63 -6.66 12.57 -5.87
C ASP A 63 -5.39 11.79 -5.49
N TYR A 64 -4.63 11.37 -6.52
CA TYR A 64 -3.45 10.53 -6.28
C TYR A 64 -2.36 11.22 -5.44
N THR A 65 -2.28 12.54 -5.45
CA THR A 65 -1.33 13.31 -4.63
C THR A 65 -1.79 13.38 -3.17
N GLU A 66 -3.08 13.54 -2.92
CA GLU A 66 -3.65 13.50 -1.57
C GLU A 66 -3.54 12.10 -0.95
N VAL A 67 -3.83 11.06 -1.74
CA VAL A 67 -3.62 9.66 -1.33
C VAL A 67 -2.15 9.39 -1.09
N ALA A 68 -1.26 9.86 -1.98
CA ALA A 68 0.18 9.73 -1.76
C ALA A 68 0.60 10.41 -0.45
N ALA A 69 0.12 11.63 -0.17
CA ALA A 69 0.43 12.33 1.07
C ALA A 69 -0.09 11.60 2.33
N ARG A 70 -1.33 11.10 2.31
CA ARG A 70 -1.90 10.31 3.42
C ARG A 70 -1.14 9.00 3.66
N VAL A 71 -0.72 8.36 2.58
CA VAL A 71 0.02 7.10 2.63
C VAL A 71 1.45 7.37 3.09
N THR A 72 2.20 8.28 2.48
CA THR A 72 3.60 8.48 2.81
C THR A 72 3.85 9.20 4.14
N GLY A 73 2.91 10.02 4.62
CA GLY A 73 3.05 10.79 5.87
C GLY A 73 4.08 11.92 5.76
#